data_AF-A0A0R0ADZ2-F1
#
_entry.id   AF-A0A0R0ADZ2-F1
#
_cell.length_a   1.000
_cell.length_b   1.000
_cell.length_c   1.000
_cell.angle_alpha   90.00
_cell.angle_beta   90.00
_cell.angle_gamma   90.00
#
_symmetry.space_group_name_H-M   'P 1'
#
loop_
_entity.id
_entity.type
_entity.pdbx_description
1 polymer ?
#
loop_
_entity_poly.entity_id
_entity_poly.type
_entity_poly.pdbx_seq_one_letter_code
_entity_poly.pdbx_strand_id
1 'polypeptide(L)'
;MDSFLRESLENSADLRVWRAIQAIRDYSLQHAPDNVSDFSWWGSFEQFYLGLANEFTGHDREALEIATDALLVRAGMQSWSLAKAALAVSRAQVPAHE
;
A
#
# COMPACT_ATOMS: atom_id res chain seq x y z
N MET A 1 19.10 -12.37 -28.17
CA MET A 1 20.00 -11.91 -27.08
C MET A 1 19.12 -11.30 -25.98
N ASP A 2 17.96 -11.90 -25.75
CA ASP A 2 16.79 -11.23 -25.15
C ASP A 2 16.36 -11.88 -23.84
N SER A 3 16.70 -13.16 -23.64
CA SER A 3 16.36 -13.92 -22.44
C SER A 3 17.08 -13.39 -21.20
N PHE A 4 18.35 -12.99 -21.34
CA PHE A 4 19.17 -12.52 -20.22
C PHE A 4 18.75 -11.14 -19.71
N LEU A 5 18.32 -10.26 -20.62
CA LEU A 5 17.79 -8.94 -20.27
C LEU A 5 16.41 -9.06 -19.63
N ARG A 6 15.57 -9.98 -20.12
CA ARG A 6 14.26 -10.27 -19.53
C ARG A 6 14.37 -10.82 -18.11
N GLU A 7 15.22 -11.81 -17.89
CA GLU A 7 15.41 -12.44 -16.57
C GLU A 7 16.06 -11.47 -15.54
N SER A 8 16.91 -10.55 -16.02
CA SER A 8 17.49 -9.49 -15.18
C SER A 8 16.49 -8.36 -14.87
N LEU A 9 15.60 -8.03 -15.82
CA LEU A 9 14.50 -7.09 -15.61
C LEU A 9 13.43 -7.65 -14.67
N GLU A 10 13.06 -8.92 -14.80
CA GLU A 10 12.12 -9.62 -13.92
C GLU A 10 12.68 -9.68 -12.48
N ASN A 11 13.96 -10.03 -12.30
CA ASN A 11 14.62 -9.94 -10.99
C ASN A 11 14.61 -8.52 -10.42
N SER A 12 14.76 -7.49 -11.25
CA SER A 12 14.74 -6.11 -10.79
C SER A 12 13.33 -5.64 -10.38
N ALA A 13 12.28 -6.09 -11.09
CA ALA A 13 10.90 -5.77 -10.78
C ALA A 13 10.46 -6.44 -9.46
N ASP A 14 10.79 -7.72 -9.29
CA ASP A 14 10.52 -8.47 -8.05
C ASP A 14 11.24 -7.86 -6.85
N LEU A 15 12.48 -7.39 -7.02
CA LEU A 15 13.23 -6.69 -5.98
C LEU A 15 12.60 -5.33 -5.62
N ARG A 16 12.02 -4.62 -6.59
CA ARG A 16 11.35 -3.33 -6.33
C ARG A 16 10.06 -3.54 -5.53
N VAL A 17 9.22 -4.50 -5.92
CA VAL A 17 8.00 -4.85 -5.18
C VAL A 17 8.35 -5.31 -3.77
N TRP A 18 9.37 -6.17 -3.62
CA TRP A 18 9.83 -6.62 -2.31
C TRP A 18 10.29 -5.46 -1.42
N ARG A 19 11.06 -4.51 -1.96
CA ARG A 19 11.50 -3.32 -1.20
C ARG A 19 10.32 -2.44 -0.78
N ALA A 20 9.34 -2.23 -1.65
CA ALA A 20 8.13 -1.49 -1.31
C ALA A 20 7.36 -2.18 -0.17
N ILE A 21 7.24 -3.51 -0.20
CA ILE A 21 6.62 -4.28 0.88
C ILE A 21 7.39 -4.13 2.20
N GLN A 22 8.73 -4.13 2.18
CA GLN A 22 9.51 -3.87 3.40
C GLN A 22 9.28 -2.45 3.94
N ALA A 23 9.24 -1.44 3.08
CA ALA A 23 8.94 -0.07 3.50
C ALA A 23 7.55 0.04 4.14
N ILE A 24 6.55 -0.64 3.59
CA ILE A 24 5.20 -0.72 4.16
C ILE A 24 5.22 -1.38 5.53
N ARG A 25 5.93 -2.49 5.67
CA ARG A 25 6.11 -3.17 6.96
C ARG A 25 6.69 -2.24 8.01
N ASP A 26 7.78 -1.55 7.66
CA ASP A 26 8.51 -0.68 8.58
C ASP A 26 7.66 0.50 9.00
N TYR A 27 6.92 1.12 8.07
CA TYR A 27 5.96 2.17 8.39
C TYR A 27 4.90 1.67 9.38
N SER A 28 4.29 0.51 9.10
CA SER A 28 3.25 -0.06 9.96
C SER A 28 3.74 -0.39 11.37
N LEU A 29 5.01 -0.78 11.52
CA LEU A 29 5.61 -1.06 12.84
C LEU A 29 5.99 0.22 13.59
N GLN A 30 6.54 1.22 12.89
CA GLN A 30 7.00 2.47 13.52
C GLN A 30 5.84 3.39 13.91
N HIS A 31 4.76 3.34 13.15
CA HIS A 31 3.61 4.21 13.32
C HIS A 31 2.36 3.43 13.73
N ALA A 32 2.48 2.22 14.28
CA ALA A 32 1.34 1.36 14.60
C ALA A 32 0.22 2.17 15.30
N PRO A 33 -1.02 2.15 14.78
CA PRO A 33 -2.08 2.97 15.35
C PRO A 33 -2.48 2.42 16.72
N ASP A 34 -2.77 3.32 17.66
CA ASP A 34 -3.32 2.95 18.98
C ASP A 34 -4.69 2.26 18.84
N ASN A 35 -5.41 2.52 17.74
CA ASN A 35 -6.66 1.85 17.37
C ASN A 35 -6.71 1.59 15.86
N VAL A 36 -7.07 0.38 15.47
CA VAL A 36 -7.19 -0.09 14.07
C VAL A 36 -8.17 0.76 13.24
N SER A 37 -9.09 1.49 13.87
CA SER A 37 -10.06 2.37 13.21
C SER A 37 -9.66 3.85 13.14
N ASP A 38 -8.39 4.20 13.42
CA ASP A 38 -7.95 5.60 13.33
C ASP A 38 -7.85 6.09 11.88
N PHE A 39 -8.86 6.87 11.46
CA PHE A 39 -8.91 7.48 10.13
C PHE A 39 -7.73 8.41 9.84
N SER A 40 -7.14 9.06 10.85
CA SER A 40 -5.98 9.93 10.68
C SER A 40 -4.74 9.14 10.31
N TRP A 41 -4.57 7.96 10.93
CA TRP A 41 -3.52 7.02 10.58
C TRP A 41 -3.70 6.49 9.16
N TRP A 42 -4.91 6.04 8.81
CA TRP A 42 -5.18 5.53 7.46
C TRP A 42 -5.00 6.59 6.37
N GLY A 43 -5.32 7.85 6.65
CA GLY A 43 -5.03 8.96 5.74
C GLY A 43 -3.52 9.18 5.52
N SER A 44 -2.73 9.07 6.59
CA SER A 44 -1.26 9.18 6.50
C SER A 44 -0.64 7.97 5.76
N PHE A 45 -1.13 6.77 6.07
CA PHE A 45 -0.74 5.54 5.39
C PHE A 45 -1.07 5.60 3.89
N GLU A 46 -2.22 6.14 3.50
CA GLU A 46 -2.59 6.30 2.10
C GLU A 46 -1.58 7.18 1.35
N GLN A 47 -1.19 8.33 1.91
CA GLN A 47 -0.23 9.23 1.25
C GLN A 47 1.12 8.54 1.05
N PHE A 48 1.59 7.83 2.08
CA PHE A 48 2.79 7.02 2.01
C PHE A 48 2.69 5.90 0.96
N TYR A 49 1.61 5.12 0.99
CA TYR A 49 1.36 4.02 0.07
C TYR A 49 1.28 4.51 -1.39
N LEU A 50 0.58 5.61 -1.65
CA LEU A 50 0.47 6.18 -2.99
C LEU A 50 1.83 6.69 -3.51
N GLY A 51 2.67 7.23 -2.63
CA GLY A 51 4.05 7.60 -2.96
C GLY A 51 4.84 6.42 -3.51
N LEU A 52 4.74 5.25 -2.86
CA LEU A 52 5.35 4.00 -3.33
C LEU A 52 4.66 3.46 -4.59
N ALA A 53 3.33 3.39 -4.59
CA ALA A 53 2.54 2.76 -5.65
C ALA A 53 2.63 3.49 -6.99
N ASN A 54 2.98 4.78 -7.01
CA ASN A 54 3.20 5.56 -8.23
C ASN A 54 4.40 5.05 -9.05
N GLU A 55 5.31 4.30 -8.43
CA GLU A 55 6.44 3.69 -9.12
C GLU A 55 6.09 2.39 -9.88
N PHE A 56 4.87 1.89 -9.69
CA PHE A 56 4.39 0.61 -10.22
C PHE A 56 3.17 0.82 -11.12
N THR A 57 3.03 -0.02 -12.15
CA THR A 57 1.89 0.03 -13.08
C THR A 57 1.41 -1.39 -13.40
N GLY A 58 0.16 -1.53 -13.85
CA GLY A 58 -0.43 -2.82 -14.19
C GLY A 58 -0.35 -3.83 -13.06
N HIS A 59 0.11 -5.04 -13.40
CA HIS A 59 0.15 -6.18 -12.47
C HIS A 59 1.05 -5.97 -11.25
N ASP A 60 2.14 -5.21 -11.36
CA ASP A 60 3.04 -4.97 -10.21
C ASP A 60 2.36 -4.14 -9.13
N ARG A 61 1.49 -3.20 -9.54
CA ARG A 61 0.72 -2.36 -8.63
C ARG A 61 -0.38 -3.17 -7.93
N GLU A 62 -1.02 -4.07 -8.65
CA GLU A 62 -2.00 -5.01 -8.09
C GLU A 62 -1.33 -5.97 -7.10
N ALA A 63 -0.16 -6.52 -7.45
CA ALA A 63 0.62 -7.39 -6.58
C ALA A 63 1.07 -6.67 -5.30
N LEU A 64 1.50 -5.41 -5.41
CA LEU A 64 1.84 -4.58 -4.26
C LEU A 64 0.62 -4.40 -3.32
N GLU A 65 -0.56 -4.14 -3.89
CA GLU A 65 -1.79 -3.97 -3.10
C GLU A 65 -2.18 -5.25 -2.36
N ILE A 66 -2.16 -6.40 -3.05
CA ILE A 66 -2.46 -7.71 -2.46
C ILE A 66 -1.46 -8.05 -1.34
N ALA A 67 -0.17 -7.81 -1.59
CA ALA A 67 0.86 -8.06 -0.59
C ALA A 67 0.71 -7.15 0.63
N THR A 68 0.30 -5.89 0.41
CA THR A 68 0.01 -4.93 1.48
C THR A 68 -1.18 -5.38 2.33
N ASP A 69 -2.27 -5.82 1.69
CA ASP A 69 -3.43 -6.37 2.38
C ASP A 69 -3.03 -7.57 3.25
N ALA A 70 -2.30 -8.53 2.68
CA ALA A 70 -1.84 -9.71 3.40
C ALA A 70 -0.94 -9.34 4.59
N LEU A 71 -0.05 -8.37 4.42
CA LEU A 71 0.86 -7.90 5.46
C LEU A 71 0.10 -7.27 6.63
N LEU A 72 -0.81 -6.34 6.34
CA LEU A 72 -1.60 -5.62 7.36
C LEU A 72 -2.53 -6.57 8.12
N VAL A 73 -3.22 -7.46 7.41
CA VAL A 73 -4.09 -8.47 8.03
C VAL A 73 -3.29 -9.40 8.93
N ARG A 74 -2.10 -9.84 8.51
CA ARG A 74 -1.23 -10.66 9.35
C ARG A 74 -0.75 -9.92 10.60
N ALA A 75 -0.63 -8.60 10.54
CA ALA A 75 -0.32 -7.75 11.69
C ALA A 75 -1.55 -7.46 12.59
N GLY A 76 -2.72 -8.03 12.30
CA GLY A 76 -3.95 -7.82 13.07
C GLY A 76 -4.70 -6.53 12.71
N MET A 77 -4.35 -5.88 11.59
CA MET A 77 -4.98 -4.66 11.10
C MET A 77 -6.05 -4.97 10.04
N GLN A 78 -6.89 -3.98 9.69
CA GLN A 78 -7.72 -4.13 8.49
C GLN A 78 -6.87 -4.14 7.22
N SER A 79 -7.38 -4.79 6.17
CA SER A 79 -6.79 -4.71 4.83
C SER A 79 -6.77 -3.26 4.33
N TRP A 80 -5.73 -2.90 3.60
CA TRP A 80 -5.61 -1.61 2.94
C TRP A 80 -6.77 -1.36 1.96
N SER A 81 -7.18 -2.36 1.19
CA SER A 81 -8.31 -2.24 0.26
C SER A 81 -9.60 -1.78 0.94
N LEU A 82 -9.91 -2.34 2.11
CA LEU A 82 -11.09 -1.94 2.91
C LEU A 82 -10.91 -0.54 3.51
N ALA A 83 -9.73 -0.25 4.07
CA ALA A 83 -9.42 1.05 4.64
C ALA A 83 -9.57 2.18 3.61
N LYS A 84 -9.04 1.96 2.40
CA LYS A 84 -9.15 2.87 1.26
C LYS A 84 -10.60 3.14 0.87
N ALA A 85 -11.43 2.10 0.81
CA ALA A 85 -12.86 2.26 0.54
C ALA A 85 -13.55 3.09 1.64
N ALA A 86 -13.25 2.82 2.92
CA ALA A 86 -13.78 3.58 4.04
C ALA A 86 -13.35 5.06 4.02
N LEU A 87 -12.08 5.34 3.68
CA LEU A 87 -11.58 6.70 3.49
C LEU A 87 -12.30 7.43 2.35
N ALA A 88 -12.51 6.76 1.21
CA ALA A 88 -13.22 7.33 0.08
C ALA A 88 -14.66 7.71 0.44
N VAL A 89 -15.36 6.84 1.18
CA VAL A 89 -16.71 7.12 1.70
C VAL A 89 -16.69 8.29 2.68
N SER A 90 -15.76 8.30 3.62
CA SER A 90 -15.62 9.39 4.60
C SER A 90 -15.42 10.74 3.93
N ARG A 91 -14.57 10.82 2.90
CA ARG A 91 -14.34 12.05 2.12
C ARG A 91 -15.57 12.50 1.34
N ALA A 92 -16.34 11.56 0.79
CA ALA A 92 -17.56 11.86 0.05
C ALA A 92 -18.71 12.33 0.95
N GLN A 93 -18.66 12.01 2.25
CA GLN A 93 -19.69 12.40 3.23
C GLN A 93 -19.46 13.78 3.84
N VAL A 94 -18.30 14.41 3.67
CA VAL A 94 -18.08 15.81 4.09
C VAL A 94 -18.78 16.72 3.08
N PRO A 95 -19.91 17.36 3.42
CA PRO A 95 -20.53 18.32 2.50
C PRO A 95 -19.57 19.49 2.34
N ALA A 96 -19.37 19.97 1.11
CA ALA A 96 -18.76 21.26 0.86
C ALA A 96 -19.67 22.33 1.50
N HIS A 97 -19.42 22.67 2.76
CA HIS A 97 -19.96 23.87 3.36
C HIS A 97 -19.13 25.04 2.83
N GLU A 98 -19.70 25.74 1.84
CA GLU A 98 -19.36 27.10 1.43
C GLU A 98 -19.38 28.08 2.61
#